data_AF-A0A2Z3I5F6-F1
#
_entry.id   AF-A0A2Z3I5F6-F1
#
_cell.length_a   1.000
_cell.length_b   1.000
_cell.length_c   1.000
_cell.angle_alpha   90.00
_cell.angle_beta   90.00
_cell.angle_gamma   90.00
#
_symmetry.space_group_name_H-M   'P 1'
#
loop_
_entity.id
_entity.type
_entity.pdbx_description
1 polymer ?
#
loop_
_entity_poly.entity_id
_entity_poly.type
_entity_poly.pdbx_seq_one_letter_code
_entity_poly.pdbx_strand_id
1 'polypeptide(L)'
;MAQGYDDLVAYVKVNKSNPLATAKVMVSWIWASVEALNGPTKTSEVVSMLKGACGWRDNLLESLFDTIGIEHRRANFFDVPIQSNHSATELRINGKWMFFDAMMGIYFTFKGSSTPISMEEVRNNWPNVIVHKSSLEGWQGKFIDPKTISPANFEVYDDLFVHAPKDFYKTDNAIPAELFTIYFGPKAGYLQDGKATNMVNQSRSWKTAVDQAHTKAWAEQTSIYDASGRIEANYTRFDNKSHRFVHHDRSNKYDWLTQTTFLTASSRVDHKVTVNDDGSRTYQAYNMAGTGDWKEQTTFYTAAKAVDHETILNKDGSSIVREYDTFSLADWQSYEDVVSPDGITLRTTLTQDDGSTTTYDWATA
;
A
#
# COMPACT_ATOMS: atom_id res chain seq x y z
N MET A 1 16.10 7.65 32.72
CA MET A 1 14.90 8.52 32.70
C MET A 1 13.85 7.81 31.88
N ALA A 2 12.57 7.86 32.30
CA ALA A 2 11.49 7.28 31.52
C ALA A 2 11.37 8.04 30.19
N GLN A 3 11.41 7.34 29.07
CA GLN A 3 11.26 7.92 27.74
C GLN A 3 9.79 8.35 27.54
N GLY A 4 9.55 9.59 27.12
CA GLY A 4 8.22 10.19 27.08
C GLY A 4 8.05 11.32 26.06
N TYR A 5 6.88 11.96 26.07
CA TYR A 5 6.54 13.06 25.14
C TYR A 5 7.59 14.18 25.14
N ASP A 6 8.09 14.55 26.33
CA ASP A 6 9.10 15.61 26.48
C ASP A 6 10.42 15.27 25.78
N ASP A 7 10.78 13.99 25.65
CA ASP A 7 11.98 13.57 24.92
C ASP A 7 11.82 13.79 23.41
N LEU A 8 10.62 13.52 22.87
CA LEU A 8 10.31 13.81 21.47
C LEU A 8 10.28 15.31 21.20
N VAL A 9 9.70 16.11 22.11
CA VAL A 9 9.74 17.57 22.03
C VAL A 9 11.19 18.09 22.06
N ALA A 10 12.01 17.56 22.97
CA ALA A 10 13.43 17.92 23.05
C ALA A 10 14.16 17.58 21.74
N TYR A 11 13.90 16.39 21.18
CA TYR A 11 14.45 15.99 19.89
C TYR A 11 14.05 16.96 18.77
N VAL A 12 12.77 17.28 18.62
CA VAL A 12 12.28 18.19 17.57
C VAL A 12 12.86 19.59 17.73
N LYS A 13 12.94 20.13 18.96
CA LYS A 13 13.54 21.44 19.24
C LYS A 13 15.03 21.51 18.88
N VAL A 14 15.80 20.47 19.19
CA VAL A 14 17.23 20.39 18.85
C VAL A 14 17.42 20.33 17.33
N ASN A 15 16.53 19.66 16.60
CA ASN A 15 16.63 19.47 15.15
C ASN A 15 15.80 20.47 14.33
N LYS A 16 15.35 21.57 14.93
CA LYS A 16 14.49 22.58 14.25
C LYS A 16 15.12 23.24 13.03
N SER A 17 16.45 23.22 12.89
CA SER A 17 17.17 23.78 11.75
C SER A 17 16.99 22.95 10.47
N ASN A 18 16.52 21.70 10.57
CA ASN A 18 16.20 20.84 9.42
C ASN A 18 14.82 20.17 9.62
N PRO A 19 13.72 20.94 9.51
CA PRO A 19 12.39 20.46 9.82
C PRO A 19 11.93 19.31 8.91
N LEU A 20 12.42 19.23 7.66
CA LEU A 20 12.11 18.12 6.76
C LEU A 20 12.71 16.80 7.23
N ALA A 21 14.00 16.79 7.59
CA ALA A 21 14.63 15.58 8.13
C ALA A 21 13.95 15.16 9.44
N THR A 22 13.65 16.13 10.31
CA THR A 22 12.93 15.89 11.57
C THR A 22 11.54 15.29 11.32
N ALA A 23 10.80 15.77 10.30
CA ALA A 23 9.48 15.25 9.97
C ALA A 23 9.55 13.79 9.52
N LYS A 24 10.51 13.46 8.63
CA LYS A 24 10.75 12.09 8.20
C LYS A 24 11.08 11.16 9.39
N VAL A 25 11.93 11.61 10.31
CA VAL A 25 12.25 10.82 11.52
C VAL A 25 11.02 10.63 12.41
N MET A 26 10.23 11.68 12.65
CA MET A 26 9.04 11.57 13.50
C MET A 26 7.95 10.69 12.87
N VAL A 27 7.77 10.74 11.55
CA VAL A 27 6.85 9.85 10.82
C VAL A 27 7.27 8.40 10.95
N SER A 28 8.56 8.08 10.72
CA SER A 28 9.11 6.74 10.92
C SER A 28 9.02 6.30 12.39
N TRP A 29 9.26 7.21 13.34
CA TRP A 29 9.15 6.93 14.76
C TRP A 29 7.71 6.57 15.16
N ILE A 30 6.73 7.37 14.74
CA ILE A 30 5.32 7.11 15.06
C ILE A 30 4.85 5.81 14.38
N TRP A 31 5.23 5.61 13.12
CA TRP A 31 4.98 4.37 12.38
C TRP A 31 5.52 3.16 13.13
N ALA A 32 6.79 3.18 13.54
CA ALA A 32 7.44 2.02 14.13
C ALA A 32 7.06 1.82 15.61
N SER A 33 6.93 2.90 16.39
CA SER A 33 6.83 2.83 17.84
C SER A 33 5.41 2.65 18.36
N VAL A 34 4.43 3.26 17.69
CA VAL A 34 3.04 3.28 18.16
C VAL A 34 2.31 2.07 17.58
N GLU A 35 1.68 1.24 18.42
CA GLU A 35 0.82 0.11 18.04
C GLU A 35 -0.57 0.61 17.60
N ALA A 36 -1.27 -0.17 16.78
CA ALA A 36 -2.66 0.08 16.47
C ALA A 36 -3.59 -0.39 17.63
N LEU A 37 -4.72 0.30 17.83
CA LEU A 37 -5.85 -0.05 18.71
C LEU A 37 -5.74 0.41 20.20
N ASN A 38 -6.90 0.71 20.78
CA ASN A 38 -7.17 1.37 22.08
C ASN A 38 -6.50 2.75 22.25
N GLY A 39 -7.34 3.80 22.21
CA GLY A 39 -6.87 5.17 22.15
C GLY A 39 -6.53 5.78 23.51
N PRO A 40 -5.52 6.66 23.58
CA PRO A 40 -5.34 7.57 24.70
C PRO A 40 -6.53 8.52 24.86
N THR A 41 -6.59 9.23 25.99
CA THR A 41 -7.58 10.29 26.23
C THR A 41 -7.07 11.67 25.83
N LYS A 42 -5.75 11.83 25.68
CA LYS A 42 -5.07 13.05 25.24
C LYS A 42 -3.82 12.73 24.42
N THR A 43 -3.39 13.64 23.55
CA THR A 43 -2.26 13.46 22.63
C THR A 43 -0.95 13.05 23.32
N SER A 44 -0.66 13.63 24.49
CA SER A 44 0.58 13.34 25.23
C SER A 44 0.66 11.88 25.71
N GLU A 45 -0.48 11.21 25.90
CA GLU A 45 -0.53 9.81 26.34
C GLU A 45 -0.16 8.82 25.24
N VAL A 46 -0.19 9.24 23.97
CA VAL A 46 0.22 8.38 22.83
C VAL A 46 1.63 7.83 23.06
N VAL A 47 2.54 8.66 23.58
CA VAL A 47 3.95 8.28 23.77
C VAL A 47 4.13 7.35 24.97
N SER A 48 3.41 7.58 26.06
CA SER A 48 3.50 6.71 27.24
C SER A 48 2.77 5.38 27.06
N MET A 49 1.69 5.36 26.26
CA MET A 49 0.92 4.15 25.98
C MET A 49 1.46 3.39 24.77
N LEU A 50 2.15 4.08 23.86
CA LEU A 50 2.57 3.58 22.56
C LEU A 50 1.40 2.98 21.77
N LYS A 51 0.22 3.60 21.87
CA LYS A 51 -1.01 3.18 21.22
C LYS A 51 -1.75 4.37 20.65
N GLY A 52 -2.32 4.20 19.45
CA GLY A 52 -3.10 5.26 18.81
C GLY A 52 -3.58 4.91 17.40
N ALA A 53 -4.83 5.26 17.11
CA ALA A 53 -5.40 5.26 15.76
C ALA A 53 -4.87 6.47 14.94
N CYS A 54 -5.23 6.54 13.65
CA CYS A 54 -4.82 7.61 12.72
C CYS A 54 -4.92 9.01 13.33
N GLY A 55 -6.10 9.39 13.87
CA GLY A 55 -6.30 10.71 14.46
C GLY A 55 -5.39 11.03 15.66
N TRP A 56 -5.01 10.02 16.47
CA TRP A 56 -4.09 10.23 17.59
C TRP A 56 -2.64 10.39 17.14
N ARG A 57 -2.24 9.67 16.09
CA ARG A 57 -0.91 9.78 15.49
C ARG A 57 -0.72 11.12 14.78
N ASP A 58 -1.74 11.53 14.06
CA ASP A 58 -1.80 12.85 13.43
C ASP A 58 -1.75 13.97 14.48
N ASN A 59 -2.61 13.92 15.52
CA ASN A 59 -2.55 14.86 16.65
C ASN A 59 -1.14 14.95 17.27
N LEU A 60 -0.46 13.81 17.43
CA LEU A 60 0.90 13.77 17.98
C LEU A 60 1.91 14.44 17.05
N LEU A 61 1.84 14.18 15.74
CA LEU A 61 2.74 14.81 14.78
C LEU A 61 2.52 16.33 14.73
N GLU A 62 1.26 16.78 14.67
CA GLU A 62 0.89 18.20 14.75
C GLU A 62 1.46 18.85 16.03
N SER A 63 1.22 18.24 17.20
CA SER A 63 1.64 18.83 18.48
C SER A 63 3.16 18.92 18.63
N LEU A 64 3.92 17.98 18.06
CA LEU A 64 5.38 18.02 18.07
C LEU A 64 5.92 19.20 17.24
N PHE A 65 5.35 19.43 16.07
CA PHE A 65 5.79 20.49 15.15
C PHE A 65 5.30 21.89 15.55
N ASP A 66 4.16 21.98 16.23
CA ASP A 66 3.71 23.21 16.88
C ASP A 66 4.76 23.75 17.87
N THR A 67 5.48 22.87 18.59
CA THR A 67 6.52 23.28 19.56
C THR A 67 7.71 24.03 18.97
N ILE A 68 7.88 23.97 17.64
CA ILE A 68 8.91 24.70 16.90
C ILE A 68 8.31 25.71 15.90
N GLY A 69 7.01 25.99 16.00
CA GLY A 69 6.32 27.01 15.21
C GLY A 69 6.15 26.66 13.74
N ILE A 70 6.11 25.37 13.39
CA ILE A 70 5.81 24.92 12.03
C ILE A 70 4.29 24.86 11.85
N GLU A 71 3.77 25.65 10.92
CA GLU A 71 2.36 25.63 10.54
C GLU A 71 1.98 24.23 10.04
N HIS A 72 0.83 23.73 10.48
CA HIS A 72 0.33 22.40 10.16
C HIS A 72 -1.17 22.43 9.85
N ARG A 73 -1.65 21.38 9.19
CA ARG A 73 -3.07 21.11 9.00
C ARG A 73 -3.31 19.62 8.92
N ARG A 74 -4.46 19.16 9.40
CA ARG A 74 -4.90 17.78 9.23
C ARG A 74 -5.51 17.59 7.85
N ALA A 75 -5.02 16.61 7.11
CA ALA A 75 -5.69 16.04 5.95
C ALA A 75 -6.68 14.96 6.42
N ASN A 76 -7.97 15.18 6.19
CA ASN A 76 -9.04 14.26 6.52
C ASN A 76 -9.63 13.61 5.28
N PHE A 77 -9.91 12.33 5.47
CA PHE A 77 -10.36 11.43 4.43
C PHE A 77 -11.60 10.72 4.93
N PHE A 78 -12.73 10.99 4.29
CA PHE A 78 -14.02 10.40 4.64
C PHE A 78 -14.45 9.42 3.55
N ASP A 79 -15.25 8.44 3.96
CA ASP A 79 -15.76 7.36 3.11
C ASP A 79 -14.63 6.57 2.42
N VAL A 80 -13.53 6.35 3.14
CA VAL A 80 -12.45 5.46 2.69
C VAL A 80 -13.03 4.04 2.61
N PRO A 81 -12.97 3.35 1.46
CA PRO A 81 -13.64 2.06 1.24
C PRO A 81 -13.46 0.99 2.33
N ILE A 82 -12.30 0.98 2.99
CA ILE A 82 -11.93 -0.03 3.99
C ILE A 82 -12.00 0.53 5.41
N GLN A 83 -11.36 1.68 5.67
CA GLN A 83 -11.24 2.27 7.01
C GLN A 83 -12.42 3.16 7.43
N SER A 84 -13.35 3.46 6.51
CA SER A 84 -14.38 4.49 6.63
C SER A 84 -13.80 5.90 6.74
N ASN A 85 -12.95 6.19 7.73
CA ASN A 85 -12.29 7.47 7.89
C ASN A 85 -10.80 7.31 8.14
N HIS A 86 -10.01 8.25 7.62
CA HIS A 86 -8.58 8.33 7.84
C HIS A 86 -8.11 9.77 8.03
N SER A 87 -7.03 9.96 8.77
CA SER A 87 -6.45 11.28 9.05
C SER A 87 -4.93 11.19 8.98
N ALA A 88 -4.32 12.24 8.44
CA ALA A 88 -2.88 12.41 8.32
C ALA A 88 -2.52 13.90 8.37
N THR A 89 -1.23 14.22 8.41
CA THR A 89 -0.76 15.58 8.66
C THR A 89 -0.12 16.18 7.41
N GLU A 90 -0.39 17.46 7.15
CA GLU A 90 0.47 18.28 6.30
C GLU A 90 1.22 19.31 7.15
N LEU A 91 2.52 19.41 6.91
CA LEU A 91 3.40 20.40 7.54
C LEU A 91 3.84 21.43 6.51
N ARG A 92 3.84 22.73 6.86
CA ARG A 92 4.33 23.78 5.99
C ARG A 92 5.82 24.01 6.20
N ILE A 93 6.63 23.32 5.40
CA ILE A 93 8.09 23.35 5.50
C ILE A 93 8.65 24.13 4.31
N ASN A 94 9.52 25.11 4.58
CA ASN A 94 10.12 25.97 3.55
C ASN A 94 9.07 26.60 2.61
N GLY A 95 7.93 27.02 3.18
CA GLY A 95 6.83 27.64 2.45
C GLY A 95 5.91 26.69 1.68
N LYS A 96 6.18 25.37 1.69
CA LYS A 96 5.38 24.36 0.97
C LYS A 96 4.65 23.42 1.93
N TRP A 97 3.42 23.07 1.61
CA TRP A 97 2.68 22.01 2.28
C TRP A 97 3.23 20.64 1.88
N MET A 98 3.55 19.81 2.87
CA MET A 98 4.15 18.50 2.68
C MET A 98 3.33 17.48 3.45
N PHE A 99 2.83 16.45 2.75
CA PHE A 99 2.00 15.40 3.34
C PHE A 99 2.83 14.32 4.01
N PHE A 100 2.38 13.92 5.20
CA PHE A 100 2.94 12.85 6.00
C PHE A 100 1.83 12.03 6.66
N ASP A 101 1.84 10.72 6.45
CA ASP A 101 0.94 9.81 7.13
C ASP A 101 1.75 8.93 8.08
N ALA A 102 1.67 9.28 9.37
CA ALA A 102 2.36 8.60 10.45
C ALA A 102 1.71 7.27 10.85
N MET A 103 0.46 7.00 10.45
CA MET A 103 -0.15 5.68 10.64
C MET A 103 0.39 4.67 9.66
N MET A 104 0.67 5.10 8.43
CA MET A 104 1.18 4.27 7.34
C MET A 104 2.69 4.37 7.14
N GLY A 105 3.33 5.32 7.82
CA GLY A 105 4.75 5.60 7.67
C GLY A 105 5.10 6.10 6.28
N ILE A 106 4.25 6.89 5.62
CA ILE A 106 4.45 7.30 4.23
C ILE A 106 4.53 8.81 4.03
N TYR A 107 5.15 9.19 2.92
CA TYR A 107 4.97 10.49 2.25
C TYR A 107 5.01 10.32 0.73
N PHE A 108 4.66 11.37 -0.01
CA PHE A 108 4.65 11.35 -1.48
C PHE A 108 5.66 12.34 -2.05
N THR A 109 6.17 12.04 -3.25
CA THR A 109 7.00 12.95 -4.06
C THR A 109 6.56 12.89 -5.52
N PHE A 110 6.98 13.84 -6.36
CA PHE A 110 6.95 13.62 -7.80
C PHE A 110 8.04 12.64 -8.23
N LYS A 111 7.82 11.92 -9.33
CA LYS A 111 8.87 11.08 -9.95
C LYS A 111 10.10 11.94 -10.26
N GLY A 112 11.28 11.51 -9.81
CA GLY A 112 12.54 12.25 -9.96
C GLY A 112 12.75 13.38 -8.94
N SER A 113 11.86 13.55 -7.96
CA SER A 113 11.99 14.52 -6.87
C SER A 113 12.22 13.81 -5.53
N SER A 114 12.96 14.46 -4.63
CA SER A 114 13.11 14.05 -3.23
C SER A 114 12.28 14.90 -2.26
N THR A 115 11.61 15.94 -2.77
CA THR A 115 10.83 16.88 -1.97
C THR A 115 9.42 16.35 -1.78
N PRO A 116 8.95 16.18 -0.52
CA PRO A 116 7.57 15.81 -0.29
C PRO A 116 6.59 16.83 -0.85
N ILE A 117 5.42 16.34 -1.24
CA ILE A 117 4.34 17.15 -1.84
C ILE A 117 3.08 17.07 -0.98
N SER A 118 2.19 18.05 -1.14
CA SER A 118 0.88 18.08 -0.49
C SER A 118 -0.07 17.03 -1.08
N MET A 119 -1.11 16.67 -0.34
CA MET A 119 -2.13 15.75 -0.81
C MET A 119 -2.93 16.30 -2.00
N GLU A 120 -3.11 17.62 -2.09
CA GLU A 120 -3.69 18.27 -3.26
C GLU A 120 -2.80 18.08 -4.51
N GLU A 121 -1.48 18.26 -4.38
CA GLU A 121 -0.54 17.96 -5.47
C GLU A 121 -0.57 16.48 -5.85
N VAL A 122 -0.63 15.58 -4.86
CA VAL A 122 -0.75 14.14 -5.11
C VAL A 122 -2.01 13.89 -5.94
N ARG A 123 -3.17 14.45 -5.52
CA ARG A 123 -4.49 14.32 -6.17
C ARG A 123 -4.55 14.84 -7.59
N ASN A 124 -3.81 15.89 -7.91
CA ASN A 124 -3.79 16.47 -9.24
C ASN A 124 -2.77 15.81 -10.17
N ASN A 125 -1.78 15.09 -9.62
CA ASN A 125 -0.67 14.54 -10.40
C ASN A 125 -0.61 13.02 -10.44
N TRP A 126 -1.49 12.30 -9.76
CA TRP A 126 -1.57 10.85 -9.90
C TRP A 126 -1.77 10.44 -11.38
N PRO A 127 -1.06 9.41 -11.88
CA PRO A 127 -0.13 8.51 -11.18
C PRO A 127 1.35 8.94 -11.26
N ASN A 128 1.66 10.21 -11.53
CA ASN A 128 3.01 10.76 -11.55
C ASN A 128 3.58 11.11 -10.17
N VAL A 129 3.32 10.26 -9.19
CA VAL A 129 3.79 10.40 -7.82
C VAL A 129 4.48 9.12 -7.38
N ILE A 130 5.46 9.25 -6.50
CA ILE A 130 6.16 8.14 -5.86
C ILE A 130 5.78 8.13 -4.39
N VAL A 131 5.40 6.96 -3.89
CA VAL A 131 5.15 6.71 -2.47
C VAL A 131 6.46 6.28 -1.83
N HIS A 132 6.79 6.93 -0.73
CA HIS A 132 7.93 6.58 0.10
C HIS A 132 7.39 6.01 1.40
N LYS A 133 7.72 4.75 1.72
CA LYS A 133 7.29 4.08 2.95
C LYS A 133 8.48 3.85 3.87
N SER A 134 8.28 4.07 5.15
CA SER A 134 9.29 3.82 6.18
C SER A 134 9.74 2.36 6.12
N SER A 135 11.05 2.13 6.06
CA SER A 135 11.65 0.78 6.01
C SER A 135 11.71 0.09 7.39
N LEU A 136 11.43 0.85 8.46
CA LEU A 136 11.30 0.27 9.80
C LEU A 136 10.06 -0.64 9.89
N GLU A 137 10.16 -1.69 10.71
CA GLU A 137 9.02 -2.49 11.13
C GLU A 137 7.97 -1.61 11.82
N GLY A 138 6.73 -1.66 11.33
CA GLY A 138 5.64 -0.83 11.82
C GLY A 138 4.98 -1.41 13.09
N TRP A 139 4.42 -0.53 13.91
CA TRP A 139 3.51 -0.82 15.01
C TRP A 139 4.03 -1.78 16.09
N GLN A 140 5.29 -1.62 16.48
CA GLN A 140 5.97 -2.48 17.45
C GLN A 140 5.50 -2.29 18.91
N GLY A 141 4.75 -1.23 19.21
CA GLY A 141 4.36 -0.90 20.60
C GLY A 141 5.57 -0.66 21.51
N LYS A 142 6.69 -0.20 20.95
CA LYS A 142 7.98 -0.02 21.62
C LYS A 142 8.53 1.38 21.37
N PHE A 143 9.00 2.05 22.42
CA PHE A 143 9.70 3.32 22.26
C PHE A 143 11.05 3.08 21.58
N ILE A 144 11.24 3.68 20.40
CA ILE A 144 12.53 3.67 19.68
C ILE A 144 13.21 5.01 19.94
N ASP A 145 14.52 5.03 20.21
CA ASP A 145 15.22 6.32 20.35
C ASP A 145 15.22 7.05 19.00
N PRO A 146 14.62 8.25 18.88
CA PRO A 146 14.57 8.97 17.60
C PRO A 146 15.96 9.32 17.05
N LYS A 147 17.02 9.31 17.88
CA LYS A 147 18.40 9.53 17.43
C LYS A 147 18.98 8.37 16.63
N THR A 148 18.39 7.17 16.73
CA THR A 148 18.84 6.00 15.96
C THR A 148 18.11 5.86 14.62
N ILE A 149 17.10 6.69 14.37
CA ILE A 149 16.30 6.67 13.14
C ILE A 149 16.92 7.65 12.14
N SER A 150 17.23 7.15 10.94
CA SER A 150 17.71 7.98 9.85
C SER A 150 16.53 8.60 9.09
N PRO A 151 16.62 9.88 8.67
CA PRO A 151 15.62 10.48 7.78
C PRO A 151 15.60 9.84 6.38
N ALA A 152 16.58 8.98 6.07
CA ALA A 152 16.65 8.19 4.84
C ALA A 152 16.05 6.77 4.98
N ASN A 153 15.45 6.42 6.13
CA ASN A 153 14.77 5.13 6.34
C ASN A 153 13.44 5.04 5.59
N PHE A 154 13.46 5.29 4.28
CA PHE A 154 12.32 5.21 3.41
C PHE A 154 12.70 4.52 2.13
N GLU A 155 11.82 3.64 1.66
CA GLU A 155 11.96 2.92 0.40
C GLU A 155 10.84 3.33 -0.55
N VAL A 156 11.14 3.24 -1.84
CA VAL A 156 10.12 3.39 -2.87
C VAL A 156 9.13 2.25 -2.73
N TYR A 157 7.87 2.60 -2.60
CA TYR A 157 6.80 1.64 -2.41
C TYR A 157 6.01 1.50 -3.72
N ASP A 158 6.19 0.35 -4.37
CA ASP A 158 5.66 0.07 -5.72
C ASP A 158 4.40 -0.82 -5.69
N ASP A 159 3.61 -0.71 -4.61
CA ASP A 159 2.28 -1.34 -4.52
C ASP A 159 1.20 -0.26 -4.46
N LEU A 160 0.02 -0.66 -4.92
CA LEU A 160 -1.20 0.12 -5.00
C LEU A 160 -1.91 0.25 -3.64
N PHE A 161 -1.46 -0.48 -2.63
CA PHE A 161 -2.07 -0.54 -1.29
C PHE A 161 -0.98 -0.41 -0.24
N VAL A 162 -1.12 0.45 0.77
CA VAL A 162 -0.24 0.32 1.94
C VAL A 162 -0.76 -0.85 2.77
N HIS A 163 0.04 -1.91 2.84
CA HIS A 163 -0.22 -2.98 3.81
C HIS A 163 0.11 -2.53 5.22
N ALA A 164 -0.76 -2.85 6.18
CA ALA A 164 -0.45 -2.74 7.59
C ALA A 164 0.79 -3.60 7.90
N PRO A 165 1.58 -3.23 8.93
CA PRO A 165 2.48 -4.20 9.50
C PRO A 165 1.68 -5.38 10.07
N LYS A 166 2.36 -6.51 10.26
CA LYS A 166 1.79 -7.72 10.85
C LYS A 166 0.93 -7.38 12.08
N ASP A 167 -0.19 -8.09 12.26
CA ASP A 167 -1.10 -8.00 13.42
C ASP A 167 -2.22 -6.91 13.42
N PHE A 168 -2.42 -6.11 12.37
CA PHE A 168 -3.69 -5.33 12.29
C PHE A 168 -4.89 -6.29 12.29
N TYR A 169 -5.86 -6.07 13.19
CA TYR A 169 -7.00 -6.96 13.42
C TYR A 169 -6.66 -8.42 13.79
N LYS A 170 -5.42 -8.73 14.23
CA LYS A 170 -4.92 -10.12 14.40
C LYS A 170 -4.94 -10.92 13.10
N THR A 171 -4.75 -10.22 11.98
CA THR A 171 -4.81 -10.80 10.64
C THR A 171 -3.59 -10.36 9.83
N ASP A 172 -2.79 -11.31 9.34
CA ASP A 172 -1.71 -11.00 8.40
C ASP A 172 -2.25 -10.27 7.15
N ASN A 173 -1.53 -9.24 6.69
CA ASN A 173 -1.79 -8.47 5.47
C ASN A 173 -3.20 -7.86 5.36
N ALA A 174 -3.77 -7.39 6.47
CA ALA A 174 -4.90 -6.47 6.36
C ALA A 174 -4.45 -5.21 5.62
N ILE A 175 -5.28 -4.72 4.69
CA ILE A 175 -5.08 -3.41 4.07
C ILE A 175 -5.77 -2.38 4.97
N PRO A 176 -5.03 -1.62 5.79
CA PRO A 176 -5.61 -0.57 6.59
C PRO A 176 -6.00 0.59 5.66
N ALA A 177 -5.14 0.99 4.73
CA ALA A 177 -5.42 2.07 3.80
C ALA A 177 -4.95 1.69 2.40
N GLU A 178 -5.78 2.05 1.43
CA GLU A 178 -5.47 1.89 0.02
C GLU A 178 -4.77 3.15 -0.50
N LEU A 179 -3.71 2.98 -1.30
CA LEU A 179 -3.06 4.08 -2.01
C LEU A 179 -3.67 4.29 -3.39
N PHE A 180 -4.46 3.33 -3.86
CA PHE A 180 -4.89 3.26 -5.24
C PHE A 180 -5.72 4.49 -5.58
N THR A 181 -5.05 5.34 -6.35
CA THR A 181 -5.45 6.66 -6.85
C THR A 181 -6.03 7.61 -5.80
N ILE A 182 -5.47 7.67 -4.58
CA ILE A 182 -5.75 8.78 -3.62
C ILE A 182 -7.26 9.03 -3.43
N TYR A 183 -8.03 7.94 -3.46
CA TYR A 183 -9.45 7.90 -3.17
C TYR A 183 -9.68 8.33 -1.73
N PHE A 184 -9.89 9.62 -1.62
CA PHE A 184 -10.72 10.22 -0.63
C PHE A 184 -11.82 10.80 -1.48
N GLY A 185 -13.05 10.33 -1.25
CA GLY A 185 -14.21 10.72 -2.05
C GLY A 185 -14.32 12.26 -2.13
N PRO A 186 -15.38 12.79 -2.76
CA PRO A 186 -15.53 14.24 -2.90
C PRO A 186 -15.51 15.03 -1.57
N LYS A 187 -15.52 14.34 -0.42
CA LYS A 187 -15.51 14.87 0.94
C LYS A 187 -14.12 15.06 1.56
N ALA A 188 -13.03 14.73 0.86
CA ALA A 188 -11.68 14.99 1.37
C ALA A 188 -11.50 16.47 1.75
N GLY A 189 -10.88 16.73 2.90
CA GLY A 189 -10.78 18.09 3.42
C GLY A 189 -9.60 18.32 4.33
N TYR A 190 -9.26 19.58 4.50
CA TYR A 190 -8.31 20.03 5.51
C TYR A 190 -9.05 20.53 6.74
N LEU A 191 -8.50 20.25 7.93
CA LEU A 191 -8.85 20.92 9.17
C LEU A 191 -7.63 21.70 9.64
N GLN A 192 -7.76 23.01 9.72
CA GLN A 192 -6.72 23.93 10.19
C GLN A 192 -7.35 24.94 11.14
N ASP A 193 -6.82 25.09 12.35
CA ASP A 193 -7.32 26.02 13.36
C ASP A 193 -8.84 25.92 13.62
N GLY A 194 -9.36 24.69 13.62
CA GLY A 194 -10.79 24.40 13.78
C GLY A 194 -11.66 24.68 12.55
N LYS A 195 -11.08 25.17 11.45
CA LYS A 195 -11.78 25.45 10.20
C LYS A 195 -11.60 24.31 9.20
N ALA A 196 -12.72 23.76 8.73
CA ALA A 196 -12.75 22.78 7.66
C ALA A 196 -12.76 23.45 6.28
N THR A 197 -11.95 22.97 5.35
CA THR A 197 -11.97 23.36 3.93
C THR A 197 -11.88 22.13 3.04
N ASN A 198 -12.54 22.13 1.88
CA ASN A 198 -12.44 21.01 0.95
C ASN A 198 -11.03 20.96 0.33
N MET A 199 -10.51 19.76 0.15
CA MET A 199 -9.30 19.52 -0.61
C MET A 199 -9.66 19.59 -2.09
N VAL A 200 -9.12 20.58 -2.80
CA VAL A 200 -9.47 20.80 -4.21
C VAL A 200 -8.94 19.64 -5.05
N ASN A 201 -9.80 19.10 -5.93
CA ASN A 201 -9.39 18.22 -7.01
C ASN A 201 -9.97 18.77 -8.30
N GLN A 202 -9.16 19.47 -9.09
CA GLN A 202 -9.65 20.22 -10.26
C GLN A 202 -9.92 19.34 -11.47
N SER A 203 -9.55 18.05 -11.41
CA SER A 203 -9.44 17.19 -12.59
C SER A 203 -10.21 15.88 -12.50
N ARG A 204 -10.82 15.54 -11.37
CA ARG A 204 -11.53 14.26 -11.21
C ARG A 204 -12.95 14.44 -10.70
N SER A 205 -13.81 13.48 -11.04
CA SER A 205 -15.18 13.40 -10.52
C SER A 205 -15.52 11.97 -10.10
N TRP A 206 -16.53 11.83 -9.23
CA TRP A 206 -16.95 10.55 -8.67
C TRP A 206 -18.44 10.33 -8.93
N LYS A 207 -18.81 9.09 -9.21
CA LYS A 207 -20.21 8.66 -9.24
C LYS A 207 -20.37 7.40 -8.41
N THR A 208 -21.22 7.46 -7.40
CA THR A 208 -21.56 6.31 -6.56
C THR A 208 -22.97 5.83 -6.87
N ALA A 209 -23.13 4.52 -7.04
CA ALA A 209 -24.40 3.82 -7.17
C ALA A 209 -24.54 2.83 -6.02
N VAL A 210 -25.72 2.77 -5.41
CA VAL A 210 -26.06 1.85 -4.33
C VAL A 210 -27.23 0.98 -4.77
N ASP A 211 -27.11 -0.34 -4.65
CA ASP A 211 -28.19 -1.27 -4.98
C ASP A 211 -29.17 -1.42 -3.81
N GLN A 212 -30.02 -0.42 -3.64
CA GLN A 212 -31.03 -0.42 -2.56
C GLN A 212 -32.06 -1.56 -2.68
N ALA A 213 -32.23 -2.10 -3.88
CA ALA A 213 -33.22 -3.15 -4.15
C ALA A 213 -32.63 -4.57 -4.03
N HIS A 214 -31.32 -4.71 -3.80
CA HIS A 214 -30.63 -6.01 -3.73
C HIS A 214 -30.89 -6.91 -4.95
N THR A 215 -30.83 -6.30 -6.14
CA THR A 215 -31.05 -6.98 -7.43
C THR A 215 -29.76 -7.27 -8.19
N LYS A 216 -28.62 -6.79 -7.68
CA LYS A 216 -27.27 -6.97 -8.21
C LYS A 216 -26.49 -7.87 -7.26
N ALA A 217 -25.31 -8.31 -7.70
CA ALA A 217 -24.35 -9.03 -6.85
C ALA A 217 -23.45 -8.05 -6.05
N TRP A 218 -23.66 -6.75 -6.22
CA TRP A 218 -22.91 -5.69 -5.57
C TRP A 218 -23.84 -4.78 -4.78
N ALA A 219 -23.39 -4.35 -3.61
CA ALA A 219 -24.10 -3.42 -2.74
C ALA A 219 -23.82 -1.97 -3.15
N GLU A 220 -22.58 -1.68 -3.55
CA GLU A 220 -22.15 -0.34 -3.92
C GLU A 220 -21.07 -0.35 -5.01
N GLN A 221 -21.13 0.61 -5.92
CA GLN A 221 -20.09 0.88 -6.91
C GLN A 221 -19.77 2.36 -6.95
N THR A 222 -18.48 2.70 -6.96
CA THR A 222 -18.00 4.06 -7.18
C THR A 222 -17.06 4.09 -8.38
N SER A 223 -17.36 4.93 -9.36
CA SER A 223 -16.48 5.20 -10.50
C SER A 223 -15.80 6.55 -10.34
N ILE A 224 -14.48 6.60 -10.53
CA ILE A 224 -13.72 7.84 -10.75
C ILE A 224 -13.58 8.09 -12.24
N TYR A 225 -13.81 9.34 -12.60
CA TYR A 225 -13.54 9.86 -13.92
C TYR A 225 -12.36 10.82 -13.89
N ASP A 226 -11.50 10.73 -14.90
CA ASP A 226 -10.44 11.69 -15.18
C ASP A 226 -11.00 13.03 -15.70
N ALA A 227 -10.10 13.98 -16.01
CA ALA A 227 -10.47 15.32 -16.48
C ALA A 227 -11.20 15.31 -17.83
N SER A 228 -11.04 14.23 -18.59
CA SER A 228 -11.70 14.02 -19.88
C SER A 228 -13.03 13.26 -19.74
N GLY A 229 -13.47 12.96 -18.51
CA GLY A 229 -14.70 12.22 -18.26
C GLY A 229 -14.60 10.72 -18.54
N ARG A 230 -13.38 10.17 -18.64
CA ARG A 230 -13.15 8.72 -18.85
C ARG A 230 -12.97 8.04 -17.51
N ILE A 231 -13.45 6.81 -17.36
CA ILE A 231 -13.28 6.05 -16.12
C ILE A 231 -11.79 5.70 -15.93
N GLU A 232 -11.18 6.25 -14.89
CA GLU A 232 -9.78 6.00 -14.50
C GLU A 232 -9.69 4.88 -13.45
N ALA A 233 -10.69 4.79 -12.57
CA ALA A 233 -10.74 3.76 -11.56
C ALA A 233 -12.18 3.39 -11.16
N ASN A 234 -12.37 2.19 -10.64
CA ASN A 234 -13.63 1.73 -10.06
C ASN A 234 -13.41 1.01 -8.75
N TYR A 235 -14.26 1.31 -7.79
CA TYR A 235 -14.45 0.55 -6.56
C TYR A 235 -15.80 -0.19 -6.61
N THR A 236 -15.82 -1.44 -6.17
CA THR A 236 -17.04 -2.24 -5.99
C THR A 236 -17.01 -2.89 -4.62
N ARG A 237 -18.08 -2.72 -3.84
CA ARG A 237 -18.36 -3.52 -2.65
C ARG A 237 -19.44 -4.55 -2.98
N PHE A 238 -19.11 -5.82 -2.86
CA PHE A 238 -20.04 -6.91 -3.10
C PHE A 238 -20.96 -7.15 -1.90
N ASP A 239 -22.09 -7.83 -2.10
CA ASP A 239 -23.04 -8.13 -1.01
C ASP A 239 -22.43 -9.01 0.08
N ASN A 240 -21.48 -9.87 -0.29
CA ASN A 240 -20.69 -10.66 0.67
C ASN A 240 -19.61 -9.84 1.41
N LYS A 241 -19.62 -8.50 1.25
CA LYS A 241 -18.66 -7.53 1.80
C LYS A 241 -17.24 -7.62 1.25
N SER A 242 -16.97 -8.48 0.27
CA SER A 242 -15.70 -8.43 -0.47
C SER A 242 -15.62 -7.15 -1.30
N HIS A 243 -14.40 -6.80 -1.72
CA HIS A 243 -14.13 -5.57 -2.44
C HIS A 243 -13.39 -5.87 -3.74
N ARG A 244 -13.62 -5.02 -4.76
CA ARG A 244 -12.82 -5.03 -5.98
C ARG A 244 -12.45 -3.60 -6.36
N PHE A 245 -11.19 -3.42 -6.69
CA PHE A 245 -10.61 -2.18 -7.17
C PHE A 245 -10.09 -2.40 -8.57
N VAL A 246 -10.41 -1.51 -9.51
CA VAL A 246 -9.96 -1.56 -10.90
C VAL A 246 -9.33 -0.21 -11.23
N HIS A 247 -8.17 -0.22 -11.88
CA HIS A 247 -7.57 0.96 -12.47
C HIS A 247 -7.30 0.74 -13.95
N HIS A 248 -7.37 1.83 -14.68
CA HIS A 248 -7.17 1.88 -16.11
C HIS A 248 -6.03 2.83 -16.42
N ASP A 249 -5.05 2.38 -17.20
CA ASP A 249 -4.04 3.28 -17.74
C ASP A 249 -4.63 4.04 -18.94
N ARG A 250 -5.32 5.15 -18.64
CA ARG A 250 -5.93 5.99 -19.67
C ARG A 250 -4.93 6.89 -20.39
N SER A 251 -3.69 6.92 -19.93
CA SER A 251 -2.60 7.73 -20.47
C SER A 251 -1.57 6.92 -21.26
N ASN A 252 -1.69 5.58 -21.29
CA ASN A 252 -0.73 4.68 -21.90
C ASN A 252 0.71 4.95 -21.39
N LYS A 253 0.81 5.12 -20.08
CA LYS A 253 2.03 5.44 -19.33
C LYS A 253 2.76 4.19 -18.82
N TYR A 254 2.01 3.13 -18.57
CA TYR A 254 2.48 1.82 -18.13
C TYR A 254 2.40 0.84 -19.30
N ASP A 255 3.02 -0.32 -19.12
CA ASP A 255 2.90 -1.47 -20.02
C ASP A 255 1.62 -2.30 -19.76
N TRP A 256 0.82 -1.88 -18.77
CA TRP A 256 -0.46 -2.46 -18.44
C TRP A 256 -1.65 -1.58 -18.78
N LEU A 257 -2.71 -2.23 -19.25
CA LEU A 257 -3.98 -1.64 -19.57
C LEU A 257 -4.88 -1.50 -18.33
N THR A 258 -4.95 -2.58 -17.53
CA THR A 258 -5.70 -2.59 -16.28
C THR A 258 -5.02 -3.35 -15.16
N GLN A 259 -5.18 -2.84 -13.95
CA GLN A 259 -4.86 -3.55 -12.72
C GLN A 259 -6.13 -3.70 -11.89
N THR A 260 -6.43 -4.92 -11.47
CA THR A 260 -7.59 -5.26 -10.64
C THR A 260 -7.11 -5.93 -9.36
N THR A 261 -7.57 -5.45 -8.21
CA THR A 261 -7.31 -6.09 -6.91
C THR A 261 -8.61 -6.51 -6.26
N PHE A 262 -8.65 -7.74 -5.77
CA PHE A 262 -9.79 -8.30 -5.04
C PHE A 262 -9.41 -8.48 -3.57
N LEU A 263 -10.28 -8.00 -2.70
CA LEU A 263 -10.15 -8.17 -1.25
C LEU A 263 -11.29 -9.02 -0.72
N THR A 264 -10.98 -9.86 0.27
CA THR A 264 -11.96 -10.60 1.04
C THR A 264 -12.84 -9.65 1.88
N ALA A 265 -13.91 -10.19 2.48
CA ALA A 265 -14.78 -9.46 3.42
C ALA A 265 -14.05 -8.91 4.66
N SER A 266 -12.86 -9.44 4.97
CA SER A 266 -12.00 -8.97 6.06
C SER A 266 -10.89 -8.01 5.56
N SER A 267 -11.03 -7.47 4.34
CA SER A 267 -10.07 -6.52 3.76
C SER A 267 -8.64 -7.06 3.62
N ARG A 268 -8.52 -8.38 3.37
CA ARG A 268 -7.26 -9.02 2.98
C ARG A 268 -7.21 -9.16 1.47
N VAL A 269 -6.05 -8.97 0.86
CA VAL A 269 -5.85 -9.27 -0.56
C VAL A 269 -6.11 -10.76 -0.79
N ASP A 270 -7.02 -11.05 -1.72
CA ASP A 270 -7.30 -12.40 -2.21
C ASP A 270 -6.43 -12.66 -3.45
N HIS A 271 -6.61 -11.84 -4.48
CA HIS A 271 -5.81 -11.90 -5.69
C HIS A 271 -5.75 -10.54 -6.42
N LYS A 272 -4.75 -10.40 -7.28
CA LYS A 272 -4.55 -9.29 -8.21
C LYS A 272 -4.50 -9.81 -9.65
N VAL A 273 -4.98 -9.01 -10.58
CA VAL A 273 -4.97 -9.28 -12.02
C VAL A 273 -4.45 -8.07 -12.75
N THR A 274 -3.37 -8.24 -13.52
CA THR A 274 -2.83 -7.22 -14.41
C THR A 274 -3.06 -7.66 -15.84
N VAL A 275 -3.72 -6.84 -16.66
CA VAL A 275 -3.83 -7.06 -18.10
C VAL A 275 -2.87 -6.09 -18.78
N ASN A 276 -1.95 -6.62 -19.57
CA ASN A 276 -0.93 -5.85 -20.28
C ASN A 276 -1.46 -5.28 -21.60
N ASP A 277 -0.80 -4.26 -22.13
CA ASP A 277 -1.19 -3.61 -23.39
C ASP A 277 -1.13 -4.55 -24.60
N ASP A 278 -0.27 -5.57 -24.55
CA ASP A 278 -0.16 -6.62 -25.56
C ASP A 278 -1.26 -7.71 -25.44
N GLY A 279 -2.15 -7.60 -24.45
CA GLY A 279 -3.21 -8.55 -24.17
C GLY A 279 -2.79 -9.73 -23.29
N SER A 280 -1.51 -9.85 -22.92
CA SER A 280 -1.04 -10.79 -21.90
C SER A 280 -1.60 -10.43 -20.52
N ARG A 281 -1.56 -11.38 -19.57
CA ARG A 281 -2.16 -11.21 -18.25
C ARG A 281 -1.32 -11.84 -17.16
N THR A 282 -1.09 -11.11 -16.08
CA THR A 282 -0.52 -11.64 -14.84
C THR A 282 -1.64 -11.84 -13.81
N TYR A 283 -1.68 -13.00 -13.16
CA TYR A 283 -2.59 -13.33 -12.07
C TYR A 283 -1.78 -13.65 -10.82
N GLN A 284 -1.97 -12.90 -9.74
CA GLN A 284 -1.27 -13.10 -8.47
C GLN A 284 -2.30 -13.46 -7.40
N ALA A 285 -2.23 -14.65 -6.81
CA ALA A 285 -3.09 -15.10 -5.72
C ALA A 285 -2.31 -15.22 -4.41
N TYR A 286 -2.99 -14.97 -3.29
CA TYR A 286 -2.39 -14.99 -1.96
C TYR A 286 -3.12 -15.95 -1.02
N ASN A 287 -2.38 -16.88 -0.42
CA ASN A 287 -2.93 -17.86 0.52
C ASN A 287 -2.90 -17.36 1.97
N MET A 288 -3.53 -16.20 2.23
CA MET A 288 -3.40 -15.55 3.54
C MET A 288 -4.30 -16.15 4.64
N ALA A 289 -5.32 -16.91 4.26
CA ALA A 289 -6.27 -17.53 5.19
C ALA A 289 -6.30 -19.07 5.09
N GLY A 290 -5.61 -19.66 4.13
CA GLY A 290 -5.92 -21.00 3.66
C GLY A 290 -5.03 -22.12 4.17
N THR A 291 -5.57 -23.31 3.94
CA THR A 291 -4.98 -24.63 4.11
C THR A 291 -3.92 -24.88 3.03
N GLY A 292 -2.86 -25.62 3.37
CA GLY A 292 -1.73 -25.92 2.47
C GLY A 292 -0.51 -25.04 2.72
N ASP A 293 0.59 -25.37 2.03
CA ASP A 293 1.93 -24.86 2.34
C ASP A 293 2.38 -23.68 1.46
N TRP A 294 1.59 -23.31 0.44
CA TRP A 294 1.88 -22.15 -0.40
C TRP A 294 1.46 -20.83 0.27
N LYS A 295 2.17 -19.75 -0.06
CA LYS A 295 1.95 -18.38 0.40
C LYS A 295 1.43 -17.48 -0.71
N GLU A 296 2.02 -17.59 -1.89
CA GLU A 296 1.72 -16.74 -3.05
C GLU A 296 1.88 -17.57 -4.33
N GLN A 297 1.03 -17.31 -5.32
CA GLN A 297 1.13 -17.91 -6.64
C GLN A 297 1.00 -16.81 -7.68
N THR A 298 1.96 -16.74 -8.59
CA THR A 298 1.93 -15.85 -9.76
C THR A 298 1.87 -16.68 -11.02
N THR A 299 0.85 -16.46 -11.84
CA THR A 299 0.66 -17.13 -13.14
C THR A 299 0.61 -16.09 -14.24
N PHE A 300 1.43 -16.26 -15.26
CA PHE A 300 1.47 -15.40 -16.43
C PHE A 300 0.82 -16.11 -17.61
N TYR A 301 0.00 -15.36 -18.33
CA TYR A 301 -0.74 -15.82 -19.48
C TYR A 301 -0.32 -15.01 -20.70
N THR A 302 -0.09 -15.68 -21.81
CA THR A 302 0.07 -15.04 -23.12
C THR A 302 -1.22 -14.31 -23.54
N ALA A 303 -1.15 -13.49 -24.58
CA ALA A 303 -2.34 -12.87 -25.17
C ALA A 303 -3.39 -13.89 -25.67
N ALA A 304 -2.94 -15.10 -26.02
CA ALA A 304 -3.80 -16.23 -26.38
C ALA A 304 -4.42 -16.94 -25.16
N LYS A 305 -4.14 -16.46 -23.94
CA LYS A 305 -4.58 -17.02 -22.65
C LYS A 305 -3.98 -18.38 -22.30
N ALA A 306 -2.91 -18.81 -22.99
CA ALA A 306 -2.11 -19.95 -22.57
C ALA A 306 -1.23 -19.54 -21.37
N VAL A 307 -1.00 -20.46 -20.44
CA VAL A 307 -0.05 -20.23 -19.33
C VAL A 307 1.35 -20.28 -19.90
N ASP A 308 2.11 -19.21 -19.71
CA ASP A 308 3.49 -19.06 -20.17
C ASP A 308 4.47 -19.49 -19.08
N HIS A 309 4.30 -18.93 -17.88
CA HIS A 309 5.07 -19.31 -16.71
C HIS A 309 4.27 -19.15 -15.42
N GLU A 310 4.66 -19.88 -14.39
CA GLU A 310 4.05 -19.88 -13.07
C GLU A 310 5.12 -19.97 -11.98
N THR A 311 4.89 -19.27 -10.87
CA THR A 311 5.71 -19.37 -9.67
C THR A 311 4.81 -19.54 -8.46
N ILE A 312 5.07 -20.56 -7.64
CA ILE A 312 4.41 -20.79 -6.36
C ILE A 312 5.47 -20.61 -5.27
N LEU A 313 5.31 -19.62 -4.41
CA LEU A 313 6.13 -19.40 -3.23
C LEU A 313 5.51 -20.09 -2.03
N ASN A 314 6.26 -20.96 -1.36
CA ASN A 314 5.84 -21.66 -0.16
C ASN A 314 6.13 -20.86 1.12
N LYS A 315 5.43 -21.24 2.20
CA LYS A 315 5.53 -20.60 3.51
C LYS A 315 6.91 -20.78 4.16
N ASP A 316 7.63 -21.83 3.80
CA ASP A 316 9.01 -22.09 4.24
C ASP A 316 10.06 -21.30 3.44
N GLY A 317 9.65 -20.56 2.41
CA GLY A 317 10.51 -19.78 1.52
C GLY A 317 10.94 -20.53 0.26
N SER A 318 10.69 -21.84 0.16
CA SER A 318 10.93 -22.59 -1.08
C SER A 318 9.97 -22.16 -2.19
N SER A 319 10.28 -22.45 -3.45
CA SER A 319 9.37 -22.17 -4.56
C SER A 319 9.31 -23.30 -5.58
N ILE A 320 8.21 -23.31 -6.32
CA ILE A 320 8.03 -24.10 -7.54
C ILE A 320 7.94 -23.12 -8.70
N VAL A 321 8.79 -23.26 -9.71
CA VAL A 321 8.77 -22.46 -10.94
C VAL A 321 8.43 -23.37 -12.10
N ARG A 322 7.46 -22.97 -12.93
CA ARG A 322 7.07 -23.69 -14.13
C ARG A 322 7.17 -22.77 -15.33
N GLU A 323 7.71 -23.28 -16.43
CA GLU A 323 7.67 -22.63 -17.74
C GLU A 323 7.07 -23.58 -18.77
N TYR A 324 6.37 -23.01 -19.74
CA TYR A 324 5.67 -23.73 -20.79
C TYR A 324 6.10 -23.18 -22.15
N ASP A 325 6.42 -24.07 -23.09
CA ASP A 325 6.74 -23.68 -24.45
C ASP A 325 5.44 -23.40 -25.24
N THR A 326 4.82 -22.27 -24.91
CA THR A 326 3.53 -21.89 -25.47
C THR A 326 3.56 -21.58 -26.96
N PHE A 327 4.75 -21.41 -27.54
CA PHE A 327 4.96 -21.11 -28.94
C PHE A 327 5.63 -22.24 -29.73
N SER A 328 5.91 -23.38 -29.08
CA SER A 328 6.56 -24.55 -29.69
C SER A 328 7.89 -24.19 -30.35
N LEU A 329 8.72 -23.41 -29.65
CA LEU A 329 10.05 -22.97 -30.09
C LEU A 329 11.20 -23.83 -29.54
N ALA A 330 10.95 -24.58 -28.48
CA ALA A 330 11.86 -25.51 -27.85
C ALA A 330 11.59 -26.95 -28.30
N ASP A 331 12.44 -27.87 -27.87
CA ASP A 331 12.26 -29.32 -28.02
C ASP A 331 11.54 -29.95 -26.82
N TRP A 332 11.11 -29.12 -25.86
CA TRP A 332 10.40 -29.48 -24.65
C TRP A 332 9.07 -28.75 -24.55
N GLN A 333 8.09 -29.38 -23.90
CA GLN A 333 6.76 -28.83 -23.67
C GLN A 333 6.71 -27.92 -22.43
N SER A 334 7.36 -28.33 -21.35
CA SER A 334 7.42 -27.57 -20.10
C SER A 334 8.57 -28.01 -19.21
N TYR A 335 8.98 -27.18 -18.26
CA TYR A 335 9.77 -27.63 -17.12
C TYR A 335 9.21 -27.14 -15.79
N GLU A 336 9.53 -27.87 -14.72
CA GLU A 336 9.24 -27.52 -13.33
C GLU A 336 10.51 -27.59 -12.48
N ASP A 337 10.89 -26.48 -11.87
CA ASP A 337 11.95 -26.39 -10.88
C ASP A 337 11.38 -26.34 -9.46
N VAL A 338 11.97 -27.11 -8.56
CA VAL A 338 11.82 -26.96 -7.11
C VAL A 338 13.05 -26.25 -6.57
N VAL A 339 12.84 -25.10 -5.94
CA VAL A 339 13.90 -24.20 -5.50
C VAL A 339 13.87 -24.08 -3.98
N SER A 340 15.03 -24.16 -3.34
CA SER A 340 15.18 -23.99 -1.90
C SER A 340 14.91 -22.54 -1.45
N PRO A 341 14.71 -22.30 -0.14
CA PRO A 341 14.60 -20.94 0.39
C PRO A 341 15.81 -20.04 0.10
N ASP A 342 16.99 -20.64 -0.11
CA ASP A 342 18.23 -19.93 -0.43
C ASP A 342 18.39 -19.67 -1.95
N GLY A 343 17.38 -20.03 -2.76
CA GLY A 343 17.38 -19.81 -4.21
C GLY A 343 18.13 -20.88 -5.01
N ILE A 344 18.42 -22.04 -4.42
CA ILE A 344 19.13 -23.15 -5.09
C ILE A 344 18.11 -24.09 -5.72
N THR A 345 18.21 -24.36 -7.01
CA THR A 345 17.40 -25.39 -7.68
C THR A 345 17.79 -26.76 -7.13
N LEU A 346 16.84 -27.44 -6.50
CA LEU A 346 17.01 -28.78 -5.92
C LEU A 346 16.64 -29.87 -6.92
N ARG A 347 15.64 -29.62 -7.76
CA ARG A 347 15.12 -30.59 -8.71
C ARG A 347 14.54 -29.89 -9.93
N THR A 348 14.83 -30.41 -11.12
CA THR A 348 14.20 -29.99 -12.38
C THR A 348 13.47 -31.17 -12.99
N THR A 349 12.21 -31.00 -13.38
CA THR A 349 11.45 -31.98 -14.16
C THR A 349 11.16 -31.39 -15.52
N LEU A 350 11.72 -31.99 -16.57
CA LEU A 350 11.51 -31.59 -17.96
C LEU A 350 10.49 -32.53 -18.60
N THR A 351 9.46 -31.97 -19.22
CA THR A 351 8.46 -32.70 -20.03
C THR A 351 8.70 -32.37 -21.49
N GLN A 352 8.97 -33.39 -22.31
CA GLN A 352 9.19 -33.25 -23.74
C GLN A 352 7.86 -33.14 -24.51
N ASP A 353 7.91 -32.74 -25.78
CA ASP A 353 6.72 -32.62 -26.64
C ASP A 353 5.95 -33.94 -26.85
N ASP A 354 6.64 -35.08 -26.74
CA ASP A 354 6.02 -36.40 -26.81
C ASP A 354 5.37 -36.84 -25.47
N GLY A 355 5.44 -35.99 -24.45
CA GLY A 355 4.94 -36.24 -23.10
C GLY A 355 5.87 -37.05 -22.21
N SER A 356 7.05 -37.45 -22.70
CA SER A 356 8.07 -38.11 -21.86
C SER A 356 8.65 -37.12 -20.84
N THR A 357 9.00 -37.62 -19.66
CA THR A 357 9.53 -36.78 -18.57
C THR A 357 10.91 -37.24 -18.13
N THR A 358 11.78 -36.27 -17.83
CA THR A 358 13.09 -36.50 -17.23
C THR A 358 13.23 -35.64 -15.98
N THR A 359 13.59 -36.26 -14.85
CA THR A 359 13.84 -35.54 -13.59
C THR A 359 15.32 -35.55 -13.27
N TYR A 360 15.87 -34.37 -13.01
CA TYR A 360 17.22 -34.15 -12.50
C TYR A 360 17.13 -33.78 -11.03
N ASP A 361 17.81 -34.54 -10.17
CA ASP A 361 17.97 -34.22 -8.75
C ASP A 361 19.35 -33.57 -8.56
N TRP A 362 19.36 -32.26 -8.32
CA TRP A 362 20.56 -31.47 -8.16
C TRP A 362 21.10 -31.50 -6.74
N ALA A 363 20.31 -31.96 -5.76
CA ALA A 363 20.78 -32.12 -4.39
C ALA A 363 21.74 -33.32 -4.22
N THR A 364 21.80 -34.20 -5.22
CA THR A 364 22.64 -35.40 -5.24
C THR A 364 23.66 -35.45 -6.38
N ALA A 365 23.72 -34.41 -7.22
CA ALA A 365 24.53 -34.33 -8.43
C ALA A 365 26.00 -33.92 -8.19
#